data_AF-A0A5R8KCG7-F1
#
_entry.id   AF-A0A5R8KCG7-F1
#
_cell.length_a   1.000
_cell.length_b   1.000
_cell.length_c   1.000
_cell.angle_alpha   90.00
_cell.angle_beta   90.00
_cell.angle_gamma   90.00
#
_symmetry.space_group_name_H-M   'P 1'
#
loop_
_entity.id
_entity.type
_entity.pdbx_description
1 polymer ?
#
loop_
_entity_poly.entity_id
_entity_poly.type
_entity_poly.pdbx_seq_one_letter_code
_entity_poly.pdbx_strand_id
1 'polypeptide(L)'
;MAYDMTVKPLGRLGNRIALLLTGIWMAERYQGRVQVGQLVAGHPLIANVPAVFDFNTNQRPLQSMKVEWQKFPGYQRPWPPEGDAGRIMQTYVVPHLTMPSFAAEEFVLNIRSGDIFTNPSFFKQGWSGVAGKYFCPPPLSYYAGIIEREQPKRIVVVSSDHSNPVIPALLKRYPEAEFFHQGVEADFGKVASARTLVMSYSSFTESAFLASRQVERCYSMFIGHMLRDDVQRIEYQDKAFVEKPWDSPAERDDDLLNWKFKGEFIEYPAGRDGETKSSTGMS
;
A
#
# COMPACT_ATOMS: atom_id res chain seq x y z
N MET A 1 10.34 -25.61 -15.57
CA MET A 1 11.71 -25.11 -15.44
C MET A 1 11.84 -24.47 -14.07
N ALA A 2 12.94 -24.69 -13.35
CA ALA A 2 13.20 -24.07 -12.04
C ALA A 2 14.26 -22.97 -12.20
N TYR A 3 14.17 -21.92 -11.39
CA TYR A 3 15.04 -20.75 -11.51
C TYR A 3 15.80 -20.47 -10.23
N ASP A 4 17.03 -19.98 -10.36
CA ASP A 4 17.78 -19.32 -9.29
C ASP A 4 17.69 -17.81 -9.50
N MET A 5 16.85 -17.17 -8.70
CA MET A 5 16.46 -15.78 -8.87
C MET A 5 17.30 -14.86 -7.98
N THR A 6 17.71 -13.72 -8.51
CA THR A 6 18.30 -12.64 -7.71
C THR A 6 17.47 -11.38 -7.86
N VAL A 7 17.04 -10.79 -6.74
CA VAL A 7 16.23 -9.57 -6.76
C VAL A 7 17.09 -8.34 -6.54
N LYS A 8 17.05 -7.40 -7.48
CA LYS A 8 17.79 -6.14 -7.36
C LYS A 8 17.03 -5.19 -6.43
N PRO A 9 17.66 -4.61 -5.39
CA PRO A 9 16.98 -3.67 -4.52
C PRO A 9 16.61 -2.38 -5.25
N LEU A 10 15.41 -1.87 -4.94
CA LEU A 10 14.90 -0.60 -5.45
C LEU A 10 14.06 0.09 -4.37
N GLY A 11 14.21 1.41 -4.26
CA GLY A 11 13.32 2.27 -3.48
C GLY A 11 13.42 2.11 -1.96
N ARG A 12 12.37 2.56 -1.28
CA ARG A 12 12.23 2.56 0.19
C ARG A 12 11.63 1.25 0.69
N LEU A 13 11.35 1.15 1.99
CA LEU A 13 10.80 -0.04 2.65
C LEU A 13 9.65 -0.70 1.87
N GLY A 14 8.60 0.06 1.52
CA GLY A 14 7.45 -0.47 0.79
C GLY A 14 7.82 -1.10 -0.56
N ASN A 15 8.75 -0.50 -1.31
CA ASN A 15 9.24 -1.07 -2.57
C ASN A 15 10.10 -2.32 -2.35
N ARG A 16 10.87 -2.38 -1.26
CA ARG A 16 11.69 -3.54 -0.91
C ARG A 16 10.82 -4.73 -0.51
N ILE A 17 9.79 -4.50 0.31
CA ILE A 17 8.81 -5.53 0.68
C ILE A 17 8.08 -6.03 -0.57
N ALA A 18 7.62 -5.12 -1.42
CA ALA A 18 7.00 -5.48 -2.70
C ALA A 18 7.84 -6.43 -3.55
N LEU A 19 9.12 -6.10 -3.75
CA LEU A 19 10.06 -6.93 -4.49
C LEU A 19 10.35 -8.26 -3.79
N LEU A 20 10.41 -8.26 -2.47
CA LEU A 20 10.55 -9.46 -1.65
C LEU A 20 9.36 -10.41 -1.87
N LEU A 21 8.13 -9.92 -1.76
CA LEU A 21 6.92 -10.71 -1.96
C LEU A 21 6.87 -11.31 -3.37
N THR A 22 7.20 -10.52 -4.39
CA THR A 22 7.25 -10.97 -5.79
C THR A 22 8.33 -12.02 -6.01
N GLY A 23 9.52 -11.82 -5.46
CA GLY A 23 10.60 -12.81 -5.54
C GLY A 23 10.22 -14.15 -4.93
N ILE A 24 9.61 -14.13 -3.73
CA ILE A 24 9.14 -15.34 -3.04
C ILE A 24 8.04 -16.03 -3.85
N TRP A 25 7.03 -15.28 -4.30
CA TRP A 25 5.93 -15.81 -5.11
C TRP A 25 6.45 -16.54 -6.36
N MET A 26 7.38 -15.91 -7.09
CA MET A 26 7.95 -16.50 -8.29
C MET A 26 8.72 -17.78 -7.96
N ALA A 27 9.58 -17.75 -6.94
CA ALA A 27 10.34 -18.93 -6.56
C ALA A 27 9.43 -20.09 -6.15
N GLU A 28 8.35 -19.84 -5.41
CA GLU A 28 7.34 -20.83 -5.07
C GLU A 28 6.64 -21.38 -6.31
N ARG A 29 6.15 -20.49 -7.20
CA ARG A 29 5.39 -20.83 -8.42
C ARG A 29 6.19 -21.67 -9.41
N TYR A 30 7.49 -21.43 -9.51
CA TYR A 30 8.40 -22.13 -10.43
C TYR A 30 9.24 -23.21 -9.75
N GLN A 31 8.99 -23.51 -8.47
CA GLN A 31 9.75 -24.51 -7.69
C GLN A 31 11.26 -24.24 -7.77
N GLY A 32 11.62 -22.96 -7.62
CA GLY A 32 12.97 -22.46 -7.71
C GLY A 32 13.47 -21.87 -6.39
N ARG A 33 14.51 -21.05 -6.49
CA ARG A 33 15.15 -20.35 -5.37
C ARG A 33 15.14 -18.86 -5.63
N VAL A 34 15.04 -18.04 -4.59
CA VAL A 34 15.25 -16.59 -4.68
C VAL A 34 16.21 -16.09 -3.62
N GLN A 35 17.17 -15.27 -4.06
CA GLN A 35 18.14 -14.57 -3.24
C GLN A 35 17.65 -13.14 -3.02
N VAL A 36 17.37 -12.79 -1.77
CA VAL A 36 16.81 -11.51 -1.33
C VAL A 36 17.71 -10.78 -0.33
N GLY A 37 18.90 -11.31 -0.04
CA GLY A 37 19.85 -10.70 0.90
C GLY A 37 20.11 -9.21 0.65
N GLN A 38 20.18 -8.79 -0.62
CA GLN A 38 20.37 -7.37 -0.98
C GLN A 38 19.13 -6.49 -0.72
N LEU A 39 17.92 -7.05 -0.69
CA LEU A 39 16.69 -6.32 -0.36
C LEU A 39 16.60 -6.03 1.13
N VAL A 40 16.93 -7.03 1.94
CA VAL A 40 16.78 -6.98 3.40
C VAL A 40 17.95 -6.27 4.08
N ALA A 41 19.10 -6.23 3.41
CA ALA A 41 20.30 -5.56 3.92
C ALA A 41 20.04 -4.08 4.28
N GLY A 42 20.42 -3.73 5.51
CA GLY A 42 20.41 -2.37 6.02
C GLY A 42 19.04 -1.82 6.42
N HIS A 43 17.97 -2.63 6.43
CA HIS A 43 16.66 -2.17 6.90
C HIS A 43 16.24 -2.90 8.18
N PRO A 44 16.11 -2.21 9.34
CA PRO A 44 15.84 -2.85 10.63
C PRO A 44 14.56 -3.70 10.64
N LEU A 45 13.46 -3.20 10.06
CA LEU A 45 12.18 -3.94 10.03
C LEU A 45 12.27 -5.34 9.41
N ILE A 46 13.06 -5.51 8.34
CA ILE A 46 13.14 -6.74 7.55
C ILE A 46 14.51 -7.46 7.68
N ALA A 47 15.34 -7.03 8.63
CA ALA A 47 16.71 -7.54 8.77
C ALA A 47 16.79 -9.04 9.07
N ASN A 48 15.76 -9.61 9.70
CA ASN A 48 15.69 -11.01 10.09
C ASN A 48 15.02 -11.91 9.03
N VAL A 49 14.55 -11.35 7.91
CA VAL A 49 14.00 -12.12 6.80
C VAL A 49 15.13 -12.97 6.17
N PRO A 50 14.90 -14.27 5.91
CA PRO A 50 15.90 -15.14 5.29
C PRO A 50 16.48 -14.54 4.00
N ALA A 51 17.81 -14.56 3.88
CA ALA A 51 18.49 -14.05 2.68
C ALA A 51 18.19 -14.88 1.42
N VAL A 52 17.72 -16.12 1.60
CA VAL A 52 17.38 -17.07 0.54
C VAL A 52 16.10 -17.80 0.91
N PHE A 53 15.19 -17.93 -0.05
CA PHE A 53 14.05 -18.85 0.01
C PHE A 53 14.23 -19.91 -1.08
N ASP A 54 14.19 -21.19 -0.70
CA ASP A 54 14.40 -22.32 -1.61
C ASP A 54 13.16 -23.22 -1.63
N PHE A 55 12.49 -23.24 -2.78
CA PHE A 55 11.33 -24.06 -3.07
C PHE A 55 11.66 -25.20 -4.05
N ASN A 56 12.94 -25.41 -4.38
CA ASN A 56 13.38 -26.48 -5.28
C ASN A 56 13.47 -27.84 -4.57
N THR A 57 12.35 -28.31 -4.04
CA THR A 57 12.24 -29.58 -3.29
C THR A 57 12.63 -30.81 -4.12
N ASN A 58 12.51 -30.72 -5.45
CA ASN A 58 12.84 -31.80 -6.38
C ASN A 58 14.28 -31.73 -6.93
N GLN A 59 15.13 -30.84 -6.41
CA GLN A 59 16.53 -30.67 -6.83
C GLN A 59 16.71 -30.53 -8.35
N ARG A 60 15.77 -29.86 -9.02
CA ARG A 60 15.84 -29.64 -10.47
C ARG A 60 17.01 -28.72 -10.80
N PRO A 61 17.67 -28.87 -11.97
CA PRO A 61 18.64 -27.91 -12.45
C PRO A 61 18.05 -26.50 -12.49
N LEU A 62 18.74 -25.55 -11.87
CA LEU A 62 18.30 -24.16 -11.78
C LEU A 62 18.86 -23.34 -12.93
N GLN A 63 18.01 -22.54 -13.56
CA GLN A 63 18.43 -21.51 -14.50
C GLN A 63 18.49 -20.15 -13.81
N SER A 64 19.55 -19.40 -14.03
CA SER A 64 19.69 -18.08 -13.46
C SER A 64 18.69 -17.09 -14.06
N MET A 65 18.05 -16.30 -13.19
CA MET A 65 17.13 -15.23 -13.58
C MET A 65 17.32 -14.01 -12.69
N LYS A 66 17.30 -12.81 -13.27
CA LYS A 66 17.30 -11.56 -12.53
C LYS A 66 15.86 -11.04 -12.41
N VAL A 67 15.47 -10.68 -11.20
CA VAL A 67 14.16 -10.14 -10.86
C VAL A 67 14.29 -8.62 -10.71
N GLU A 68 13.68 -7.87 -11.63
CA GLU A 68 13.67 -6.40 -11.65
C GLU A 68 12.23 -5.87 -11.73
N TRP A 69 11.96 -4.68 -11.18
CA TRP A 69 10.61 -4.09 -11.07
C TRP A 69 9.82 -3.99 -12.39
N GLN A 70 10.48 -3.93 -13.54
CA GLN A 70 9.84 -3.63 -14.84
C GLN A 70 10.00 -4.71 -15.90
N LYS A 71 10.66 -5.84 -15.61
CA LYS A 71 11.04 -6.79 -16.66
C LYS A 71 10.84 -8.24 -16.23
N PHE A 72 9.73 -8.84 -16.69
CA PHE A 72 9.53 -10.29 -16.70
C PHE A 72 8.95 -10.77 -18.03
N PRO A 73 9.42 -11.92 -18.57
CA PRO A 73 8.78 -12.57 -19.69
C PRO A 73 7.35 -12.99 -19.32
N GLY A 74 6.35 -12.42 -20.01
CA GLY A 74 4.94 -12.78 -19.83
C GLY A 74 4.26 -12.22 -18.58
N TYR A 75 4.95 -11.40 -17.76
CA TYR A 75 4.37 -10.79 -16.58
C TYR A 75 4.67 -9.29 -16.53
N GLN A 76 3.64 -8.46 -16.69
CA GLN A 76 3.79 -7.01 -16.83
C GLN A 76 3.83 -6.26 -15.48
N ARG A 77 3.64 -6.95 -14.35
CA ARG A 77 3.51 -6.30 -13.04
C ARG A 77 4.51 -6.83 -12.02
N PRO A 78 5.03 -6.00 -11.11
CA PRO A 78 5.96 -6.43 -10.07
C PRO A 78 5.24 -6.97 -8.83
N TRP A 79 4.04 -7.53 -8.94
CA TRP A 79 3.20 -7.92 -7.81
C TRP A 79 2.71 -9.35 -7.94
N PRO A 80 2.64 -10.14 -6.85
CA PRO A 80 1.91 -11.41 -6.87
C PRO A 80 0.44 -11.17 -7.28
N PRO A 81 -0.25 -12.19 -7.82
CA PRO A 81 -1.70 -12.15 -8.01
C PRO A 81 -2.45 -11.79 -6.72
N GLU A 82 -3.71 -11.37 -6.89
CA GLU A 82 -4.59 -11.06 -5.76
C GLU A 82 -4.68 -12.24 -4.78
N GLY A 83 -4.67 -11.96 -3.48
CA GLY A 83 -4.65 -12.95 -2.40
C GLY A 83 -3.26 -13.59 -2.14
N ASP A 84 -2.44 -13.81 -3.16
CA ASP A 84 -1.10 -14.40 -3.01
C ASP A 84 -0.16 -13.48 -2.21
N ALA A 85 -0.23 -12.16 -2.43
CA ALA A 85 0.62 -11.21 -1.72
C ALA A 85 0.39 -11.27 -0.20
N GLY A 86 -0.88 -11.30 0.24
CA GLY A 86 -1.24 -11.45 1.65
C GLY A 86 -0.79 -12.79 2.23
N ARG A 87 -1.04 -13.90 1.53
CA ARG A 87 -0.58 -15.23 1.94
C ARG A 87 0.92 -15.28 2.12
N ILE A 88 1.69 -14.79 1.14
CA ILE A 88 3.15 -14.81 1.16
C ILE A 88 3.70 -13.92 2.27
N MET A 89 3.13 -12.71 2.43
CA MET A 89 3.51 -11.81 3.50
C MET A 89 3.32 -12.49 4.86
N GLN A 90 2.14 -13.06 5.12
CA GLN A 90 1.84 -13.71 6.40
C GLN A 90 2.64 -14.99 6.66
N THR A 91 2.94 -15.76 5.62
CA THR A 91 3.61 -17.06 5.75
C THR A 91 5.12 -16.93 5.85
N TYR A 92 5.74 -16.09 5.01
CA TYR A 92 7.18 -16.09 4.80
C TYR A 92 7.90 -14.83 5.29
N VAL A 93 7.17 -13.73 5.53
CA VAL A 93 7.80 -12.44 5.87
C VAL A 93 7.45 -12.01 7.30
N VAL A 94 6.17 -11.97 7.66
CA VAL A 94 5.69 -11.57 8.99
C VAL A 94 6.38 -12.30 10.15
N PRO A 95 6.66 -13.63 10.10
CA PRO A 95 7.37 -14.31 11.19
C PRO A 95 8.78 -13.76 11.47
N HIS A 96 9.33 -12.99 10.54
CA HIS A 96 10.67 -12.43 10.59
C HIS A 96 10.69 -10.90 10.69
N LEU A 97 9.53 -10.24 10.76
CA LEU A 97 9.49 -8.79 10.91
C LEU A 97 9.85 -8.37 12.34
N THR A 98 10.71 -7.36 12.46
CA THR A 98 11.04 -6.74 13.76
C THR A 98 10.15 -5.52 13.97
N MET A 99 8.84 -5.77 14.11
CA MET A 99 7.83 -4.72 14.21
C MET A 99 7.55 -4.37 15.68
N PRO A 100 7.55 -3.08 16.07
CA PRO A 100 7.08 -2.68 17.39
C PRO A 100 5.63 -3.14 17.59
N SER A 101 5.35 -3.68 18.77
CA SER A 101 4.00 -4.09 19.13
C SER A 101 3.21 -2.85 19.58
N PHE A 102 2.06 -2.62 18.94
CA PHE A 102 1.08 -1.63 19.34
C PHE A 102 -0.23 -2.33 19.69
N ALA A 103 -0.96 -1.75 20.65
CA ALA A 103 -2.36 -2.12 20.86
C ALA A 103 -3.18 -1.84 19.58
N ALA A 104 -4.28 -2.58 19.42
CA ALA A 104 -5.21 -2.37 18.32
C ALA A 104 -5.71 -0.93 18.31
N GLU A 105 -5.54 -0.25 17.18
CA GLU A 105 -6.08 1.09 16.96
C GLU A 105 -7.41 0.97 16.21
N GLU A 106 -8.44 1.67 16.69
CA GLU A 106 -9.76 1.62 16.07
C GLU A 106 -9.71 2.11 14.62
N PHE A 107 -9.07 3.27 14.41
CA PHE A 107 -9.14 4.00 13.16
C PHE A 107 -7.82 4.71 12.85
N VAL A 108 -7.13 4.28 11.78
CA VAL A 108 -5.84 4.84 11.37
C VAL A 108 -5.94 5.39 9.95
N LEU A 109 -5.55 6.65 9.80
CA LEU A 109 -5.36 7.33 8.52
C LEU A 109 -3.88 7.31 8.16
N ASN A 110 -3.50 6.68 7.05
CA ASN A 110 -2.17 6.89 6.49
C ASN A 110 -2.23 7.87 5.32
N ILE A 111 -1.64 9.05 5.52
CA ILE A 111 -1.62 10.13 4.54
C ILE A 111 -0.22 10.22 3.94
N ARG A 112 -0.07 9.95 2.64
CA ARG A 112 1.21 10.08 1.94
C ARG A 112 1.65 11.55 1.93
N SER A 113 2.87 11.79 2.39
CA SER A 113 3.50 13.11 2.40
C SER A 113 4.98 13.01 1.95
N GLY A 114 5.78 14.03 2.25
CA GLY A 114 7.22 14.06 2.00
C GLY A 114 7.58 14.41 0.57
N ASP A 115 8.33 13.52 -0.09
CA ASP A 115 8.97 13.79 -1.36
C ASP A 115 8.02 14.17 -2.50
N ILE A 116 6.77 13.71 -2.47
CA ILE A 116 5.75 14.10 -3.46
C ILE A 116 5.30 15.57 -3.30
N PHE A 117 5.49 16.17 -2.12
CA PHE A 117 5.17 17.57 -1.83
C PHE A 117 6.40 18.48 -1.93
N THR A 118 7.62 17.92 -1.80
CA THR A 118 8.85 18.71 -1.76
C THR A 118 9.69 18.66 -3.03
N ASN A 119 9.48 17.68 -3.92
CA ASN A 119 10.28 17.55 -5.15
C ASN A 119 9.52 18.03 -6.41
N PRO A 120 9.96 19.15 -7.04
CA PRO A 120 9.40 19.70 -8.28
C PRO A 120 9.29 18.72 -9.45
N SER A 121 10.09 17.66 -9.49
CA SER A 121 10.05 16.68 -10.59
C SER A 121 8.75 15.85 -10.60
N PHE A 122 8.13 15.65 -9.44
CA PHE A 122 6.84 14.94 -9.37
C PHE A 122 5.68 15.77 -9.89
N PHE A 123 5.86 17.08 -10.10
CA PHE A 123 4.82 17.96 -10.64
C PHE A 123 4.83 17.97 -12.17
N LYS A 124 6.03 18.01 -12.78
CA LYS A 124 6.20 18.16 -14.24
C LYS A 124 6.07 16.85 -15.03
N GLN A 125 6.26 15.69 -14.39
CA GLN A 125 5.98 14.41 -15.02
C GLN A 125 4.47 14.22 -15.00
N GLY A 126 3.82 14.74 -16.04
CA GLY A 126 2.38 14.81 -16.20
C GLY A 126 1.65 13.67 -15.50
N TRP A 127 0.76 14.07 -14.59
CA TRP A 127 -0.11 13.19 -13.83
C TRP A 127 -1.14 12.44 -14.72
N SER A 128 -1.15 12.77 -16.01
CA SER A 128 -1.95 12.18 -17.08
C SER A 128 -1.44 10.82 -17.59
N GLY A 129 -0.38 10.26 -16.99
CA GLY A 129 0.08 8.88 -17.26
C GLY A 129 -0.33 7.87 -16.18
N VAL A 130 -0.16 6.57 -16.46
CA VAL A 130 -0.37 5.49 -15.47
C VAL A 130 0.41 5.74 -14.17
N ALA A 131 1.62 6.30 -14.28
CA ALA A 131 2.43 6.69 -13.13
C ALA A 131 1.81 7.86 -12.33
N GLY A 132 1.17 8.82 -13.00
CA GLY A 132 0.52 9.97 -12.39
C GLY A 132 -0.64 9.60 -11.47
N LYS A 133 -1.52 8.71 -11.92
CA LYS A 133 -2.65 8.23 -11.10
C LYS A 133 -2.19 7.68 -9.74
N TYR A 134 -1.03 7.03 -9.71
CA TYR A 134 -0.47 6.42 -8.50
C TYR A 134 0.16 7.40 -7.51
N PHE A 135 0.44 8.64 -7.88
CA PHE A 135 0.99 9.58 -6.90
C PHE A 135 -0.11 10.36 -6.17
N CYS A 136 -1.40 10.16 -6.52
CA CYS A 136 -2.44 11.17 -6.27
C CYS A 136 -2.85 11.15 -4.81
N PRO A 137 -2.47 12.16 -4.02
CA PRO A 137 -2.83 12.17 -2.62
C PRO A 137 -4.35 12.39 -2.54
N PRO A 138 -5.08 11.61 -1.73
CA PRO A 138 -6.51 11.84 -1.54
C PRO A 138 -6.79 13.24 -0.97
N PRO A 139 -7.89 13.89 -1.37
CA PRO A 139 -8.25 15.22 -0.87
C PRO A 139 -8.79 15.14 0.56
N LEU A 140 -8.88 16.28 1.25
CA LEU A 140 -9.46 16.38 2.60
C LEU A 140 -10.89 15.84 2.65
N SER A 141 -11.69 16.05 1.60
CA SER A 141 -13.07 15.56 1.53
C SER A 141 -13.17 14.03 1.49
N TYR A 142 -12.16 13.33 0.96
CA TYR A 142 -12.07 11.87 1.04
C TYR A 142 -12.04 11.45 2.51
N TYR A 143 -11.05 11.92 3.27
CA TYR A 143 -10.90 11.55 4.69
C TYR A 143 -12.08 12.00 5.53
N ALA A 144 -12.57 13.23 5.32
CA ALA A 144 -13.71 13.77 6.05
C ALA A 144 -14.97 12.92 5.84
N GLY A 145 -15.26 12.52 4.61
CA GLY A 145 -16.41 11.64 4.32
C GLY A 145 -16.32 10.28 5.01
N ILE A 146 -15.11 9.72 5.14
CA ILE A 146 -14.91 8.46 5.88
C ILE A 146 -15.15 8.66 7.38
N ILE A 147 -14.56 9.71 7.95
CA ILE A 147 -14.69 10.00 9.38
C ILE A 147 -16.16 10.25 9.74
N GLU A 148 -16.89 11.01 8.90
CA GLU A 148 -18.32 11.27 9.09
C GLU A 148 -19.17 10.00 9.00
N ARG A 149 -18.80 9.08 8.11
CA ARG A 149 -19.45 7.77 7.93
C ARG A 149 -19.18 6.82 9.09
N GLU A 150 -17.94 6.75 9.56
CA GLU A 150 -17.49 5.75 10.54
C GLU A 150 -17.63 6.23 11.98
N GLN A 151 -17.67 7.54 12.21
CA GLN A 151 -17.76 8.18 13.53
C GLN A 151 -16.79 7.58 14.58
N PRO A 152 -15.48 7.45 14.26
CA PRO A 152 -14.52 6.84 15.16
C PRO A 152 -14.35 7.68 16.44
N LYS A 153 -14.05 7.03 17.57
CA LYS A 153 -13.82 7.75 18.84
C LYS A 153 -12.43 8.37 18.93
N ARG A 154 -11.46 7.77 18.23
CA ARG A 154 -10.07 8.21 18.15
C ARG A 154 -9.57 8.02 16.73
N ILE A 155 -8.83 9.00 16.23
CA ILE A 155 -8.25 8.97 14.88
C ILE A 155 -6.75 9.08 15.01
N VAL A 156 -6.00 8.13 14.47
CA VAL A 156 -4.54 8.24 14.38
C VAL A 156 -4.13 8.58 12.97
N VAL A 157 -3.46 9.72 12.78
CA VAL A 157 -2.93 10.18 11.49
C VAL A 157 -1.45 9.85 11.41
N VAL A 158 -1.10 8.87 10.58
CA VAL A 158 0.30 8.49 10.31
C VAL A 158 0.77 9.12 9.01
N SER A 159 1.88 9.87 9.08
CA SER A 159 2.57 10.39 7.90
C SER A 159 4.06 10.62 8.20
N SER A 160 4.87 10.81 7.16
CA SER A 160 6.29 11.12 7.31
C SER A 160 6.57 12.52 7.84
N ASP A 161 5.64 13.45 7.61
CA ASP A 161 5.77 14.88 7.93
C ASP A 161 4.42 15.60 7.71
N HIS A 162 4.41 16.93 7.85
CA HIS A 162 3.25 17.79 7.65
C HIS A 162 3.22 18.49 6.27
N SER A 163 4.02 18.05 5.30
CA SER A 163 4.10 18.73 3.99
C SER A 163 2.84 18.57 3.14
N ASN A 164 2.02 17.54 3.38
CA ASN A 164 0.71 17.39 2.77
C ASN A 164 -0.30 18.33 3.46
N PRO A 165 -0.91 19.30 2.75
CA PRO A 165 -1.78 20.32 3.35
C PRO A 165 -3.05 19.73 4.00
N VAL A 166 -3.46 18.53 3.60
CA VAL A 166 -4.59 17.81 4.20
C VAL A 166 -4.33 17.50 5.67
N ILE A 167 -3.08 17.20 6.07
CA ILE A 167 -2.75 16.80 7.44
C ILE A 167 -3.09 17.90 8.45
N PRO A 168 -2.53 19.13 8.38
CA PRO A 168 -2.87 20.18 9.33
C PRO A 168 -4.35 20.58 9.26
N ALA A 169 -4.97 20.55 8.08
CA ALA A 169 -6.39 20.84 7.93
C ALA A 169 -7.29 19.80 8.63
N LEU A 170 -6.93 18.53 8.52
CA LEU A 170 -7.64 17.42 9.17
C LEU A 170 -7.51 17.48 10.69
N LEU A 171 -6.30 17.68 11.21
CA LEU A 171 -6.06 17.82 12.66
C LEU A 171 -6.77 19.04 13.26
N LYS A 172 -6.93 20.11 12.48
CA LYS A 172 -7.71 21.29 12.90
C LYS A 172 -9.22 20.99 12.92
N ARG A 173 -9.73 20.21 11.97
CA ARG A 173 -11.16 19.90 11.83
C ARG A 173 -11.63 18.84 12.83
N TYR A 174 -10.77 17.90 13.19
CA TYR A 174 -11.07 16.78 14.09
C TYR A 174 -10.10 16.81 15.29
N PRO A 175 -10.44 17.51 16.39
CA PRO A 175 -9.56 17.66 17.55
C PRO A 175 -9.19 16.35 18.26
N GLU A 176 -9.98 15.30 18.07
CA GLU A 176 -9.72 13.93 18.52
C GLU A 176 -8.68 13.18 17.67
N ALA A 177 -8.26 13.77 16.54
CA ALA A 177 -7.22 13.21 15.70
C ALA A 177 -5.82 13.56 16.24
N GLU A 178 -4.98 12.53 16.39
CA GLU A 178 -3.59 12.69 16.79
C GLU A 178 -2.66 12.44 15.59
N PHE A 179 -1.60 13.26 15.49
CA PHE A 179 -0.52 13.00 14.55
C PHE A 179 0.49 12.02 15.16
N PHE A 180 0.84 10.98 14.41
CA PHE A 180 1.83 9.99 14.81
C PHE A 180 2.95 9.89 13.77
N HIS A 181 4.18 10.15 14.23
CA HIS A 181 5.41 9.89 13.50
C HIS A 181 6.53 9.59 14.49
N GLN A 182 7.06 8.37 14.47
CA GLN A 182 8.14 7.92 15.37
C GLN A 182 9.24 7.15 14.64
N GLY A 183 9.32 7.32 13.31
CA GLY A 183 10.26 6.61 12.46
C GLY A 183 9.62 5.43 11.73
N VAL A 184 10.30 4.96 10.69
CA VAL A 184 9.73 4.05 9.69
C VAL A 184 9.17 2.76 10.32
N GLU A 185 9.87 2.15 11.26
CA GLU A 185 9.46 0.92 11.95
C GLU A 185 8.22 1.14 12.83
N ALA A 186 8.21 2.22 13.61
CA ALA A 186 7.12 2.55 14.51
C ALA A 186 5.86 2.96 13.72
N ASP A 187 6.03 3.75 12.67
CA ASP A 187 4.95 4.16 11.77
C ASP A 187 4.35 2.93 11.05
N PHE A 188 5.19 1.98 10.62
CA PHE A 188 4.74 0.75 9.99
C PHE A 188 3.91 -0.10 10.95
N GLY A 189 4.41 -0.27 12.19
CA GLY A 189 3.69 -0.97 13.25
C GLY A 189 2.37 -0.29 13.60
N LYS A 190 2.35 1.04 13.65
CA LYS A 190 1.13 1.81 13.92
C LYS A 190 0.08 1.61 12.83
N VAL A 191 0.47 1.69 11.56
CA VAL A 191 -0.44 1.38 10.44
C VAL A 191 -0.93 -0.06 10.49
N ALA A 192 -0.05 -1.02 10.76
CA ALA A 192 -0.41 -2.43 10.86
C ALA A 192 -1.31 -2.77 12.07
N SER A 193 -1.41 -1.87 13.06
CA SER A 193 -2.27 -2.04 14.24
C SER A 193 -3.73 -1.61 14.05
N ALA A 194 -4.06 -1.04 12.90
CA ALA A 194 -5.41 -0.54 12.60
C ALA A 194 -6.44 -1.68 12.52
N ARG A 195 -7.65 -1.46 13.06
CA ARG A 195 -8.86 -2.24 12.75
C ARG A 195 -9.55 -1.71 11.50
N THR A 196 -9.72 -0.39 11.43
CA THR A 196 -10.11 0.33 10.21
C THR A 196 -8.94 1.15 9.70
N LEU A 197 -8.46 0.80 8.52
CA LEU A 197 -7.34 1.48 7.86
C LEU A 197 -7.86 2.33 6.69
N VAL A 198 -7.48 3.60 6.67
CA VAL A 198 -7.68 4.48 5.51
C VAL A 198 -6.34 4.74 4.86
N MET A 199 -6.22 4.30 3.61
CA MET A 199 -4.97 4.37 2.86
C MET A 199 -4.99 5.51 1.84
N SER A 200 -3.83 6.17 1.74
CA SER A 200 -3.38 6.80 0.51
C SER A 200 -2.59 5.79 -0.34
N TYR A 201 -2.42 6.05 -1.64
CA TYR A 201 -1.65 5.14 -2.50
C TYR A 201 -0.17 5.16 -2.08
N SER A 202 0.31 4.04 -1.55
CA SER A 202 1.65 3.94 -0.98
C SER A 202 2.03 2.48 -0.76
N SER A 203 3.13 2.04 -1.37
CA SER A 203 3.65 0.68 -1.15
C SER A 203 4.02 0.42 0.32
N PHE A 204 4.33 1.46 1.09
CA PHE A 204 4.55 1.36 2.53
C PHE A 204 3.27 0.95 3.26
N THR A 205 2.18 1.62 2.96
CA THR A 205 0.87 1.43 3.61
C THR A 205 0.26 0.11 3.21
N GLU A 206 0.33 -0.22 1.94
CA GLU A 206 -0.12 -1.52 1.45
C GLU A 206 0.71 -2.68 2.05
N SER A 207 2.03 -2.49 2.23
CA SER A 207 2.86 -3.48 2.91
C SER A 207 2.46 -3.66 4.38
N ALA A 208 2.19 -2.56 5.10
CA ALA A 208 1.70 -2.62 6.48
C ALA A 208 0.31 -3.28 6.58
N PHE A 209 -0.56 -3.00 5.60
CA PHE A 209 -1.86 -3.64 5.45
C PHE A 209 -1.74 -5.17 5.28
N LEU A 210 -0.85 -5.63 4.39
CA LEU A 210 -0.59 -7.06 4.19
C LEU A 210 0.03 -7.72 5.43
N ALA A 211 0.88 -7.01 6.18
CA ALA A 211 1.50 -7.52 7.40
C ALA A 211 0.52 -7.58 8.59
N SER A 212 -0.52 -6.74 8.58
CA SER A 212 -1.49 -6.68 9.67
C SER A 212 -2.26 -7.99 9.83
N ARG A 213 -2.63 -8.31 11.09
CA ARG A 213 -3.63 -9.33 11.43
C ARG A 213 -4.89 -8.72 12.06
N GLN A 214 -4.94 -7.39 12.15
CA GLN A 214 -5.94 -6.64 12.91
C GLN A 214 -6.90 -5.89 11.99
N VAL A 215 -6.46 -5.54 10.77
CA VAL A 215 -7.31 -4.84 9.82
C VAL A 215 -8.50 -5.70 9.45
N GLU A 216 -9.69 -5.19 9.73
CA GLU A 216 -11.00 -5.75 9.40
C GLU A 216 -11.61 -5.01 8.21
N ARG A 217 -11.32 -3.70 8.11
CA ARG A 217 -11.84 -2.80 7.08
C ARG A 217 -10.73 -1.93 6.50
N CYS A 218 -10.70 -1.81 5.18
CA CYS A 218 -9.75 -0.97 4.47
C CYS A 218 -10.45 -0.03 3.49
N TYR A 219 -10.12 1.25 3.58
CA TYR A 219 -10.58 2.32 2.71
C TYR A 219 -9.45 2.77 1.78
N SER A 220 -9.70 2.87 0.48
CA SER A 220 -8.70 3.36 -0.49
C SER A 220 -9.32 4.16 -1.64
N MET A 221 -8.61 5.18 -2.14
CA MET A 221 -9.01 5.91 -3.36
C MET A 221 -8.66 5.15 -4.65
N PHE A 222 -7.82 4.13 -4.54
CA PHE A 222 -7.38 3.31 -5.67
C PHE A 222 -7.31 1.85 -5.27
N ILE A 223 -7.56 0.97 -6.24
CA ILE A 223 -7.26 -0.45 -6.11
C ILE A 223 -5.75 -0.60 -6.01
N GLY A 224 -5.25 -0.79 -4.79
CA GLY A 224 -3.91 -1.30 -4.58
C GLY A 224 -3.81 -2.71 -5.16
N HIS A 225 -2.67 -3.07 -5.73
CA HIS A 225 -2.46 -4.42 -6.27
C HIS A 225 -2.26 -5.48 -5.18
N MET A 226 -2.30 -5.07 -3.91
CA MET A 226 -2.03 -5.86 -2.73
C MET A 226 -3.27 -5.95 -1.86
N LEU A 227 -4.07 -6.96 -2.12
CA LEU A 227 -5.36 -7.16 -1.48
C LEU A 227 -5.35 -8.41 -0.61
N ARG A 228 -6.15 -8.36 0.44
CA ARG A 228 -6.41 -9.45 1.37
C ARG A 228 -7.88 -9.85 1.24
N ASP A 229 -8.11 -11.12 0.97
CA ASP A 229 -9.46 -11.67 0.79
C ASP A 229 -10.27 -11.63 2.09
N ASP A 230 -9.61 -11.58 3.25
CA ASP A 230 -10.24 -11.63 4.58
C ASP A 230 -10.61 -10.24 5.14
N VAL A 231 -10.53 -9.18 4.33
CA VAL A 231 -10.77 -7.79 4.75
C VAL A 231 -11.92 -7.18 3.94
N GLN A 232 -12.84 -6.48 4.61
CA GLN A 232 -13.84 -5.66 3.92
C GLN A 232 -13.13 -4.46 3.26
N ARG A 233 -13.32 -4.27 1.96
CA ARG A 233 -12.72 -3.15 1.24
C ARG A 233 -13.79 -2.16 0.83
N ILE A 234 -13.47 -0.88 0.93
CA ILE A 234 -14.33 0.17 0.42
C ILE A 234 -13.48 1.12 -0.41
N GLU A 235 -13.83 1.24 -1.68
CA GLU A 235 -13.11 2.04 -2.65
C GLU A 235 -13.82 3.36 -2.92
N TYR A 236 -13.05 4.42 -3.07
CA TYR A 236 -13.56 5.75 -3.40
C TYR A 236 -13.18 6.07 -4.82
N GLN A 237 -14.18 6.18 -5.68
CA GLN A 237 -13.95 6.48 -7.09
C GLN A 237 -14.36 7.92 -7.39
N ASP A 238 -13.38 8.83 -7.40
CA ASP A 238 -13.56 10.20 -7.91
C ASP A 238 -12.67 10.38 -9.16
N LYS A 239 -13.17 9.87 -10.29
CA LYS A 239 -12.44 9.93 -11.56
C LYS A 239 -12.05 11.35 -11.95
N ALA A 240 -12.92 12.32 -11.67
CA ALA A 240 -12.67 13.73 -11.99
C ALA A 240 -11.47 14.28 -11.20
N PHE A 241 -11.34 13.91 -9.91
CA PHE A 241 -10.16 14.29 -9.12
C PHE A 241 -8.89 13.59 -9.61
N VAL A 242 -8.97 12.28 -9.83
CA VAL A 242 -7.84 11.44 -10.24
C VAL A 242 -7.23 11.86 -11.57
N GLU A 243 -8.07 12.29 -12.51
CA GLU A 243 -7.66 12.67 -13.86
C GLU A 243 -7.36 14.17 -13.97
N LYS A 244 -7.53 14.94 -12.90
CA LYS A 244 -7.24 16.37 -12.89
C LYS A 244 -5.73 16.60 -13.02
N PRO A 245 -5.27 17.33 -14.06
CA PRO A 245 -3.91 17.82 -14.09
C PRO A 245 -3.76 18.99 -13.11
N TRP A 246 -2.57 19.10 -12.50
CA TRP A 246 -2.17 20.28 -11.73
C TRP A 246 -1.03 20.99 -12.43
N ASP A 247 -1.21 22.26 -12.74
CA ASP A 247 -0.20 23.08 -13.40
C ASP A 247 0.80 23.67 -12.38
N SER A 248 0.46 23.67 -11.09
CA SER A 248 1.32 24.16 -10.01
C SER A 248 1.10 23.45 -8.67
N PRO A 249 2.08 23.51 -7.75
CA PRO A 249 1.89 23.04 -6.38
C PRO A 249 0.74 23.76 -5.64
N ALA A 250 0.56 25.06 -5.88
CA ALA A 250 -0.49 25.85 -5.23
C ALA A 250 -1.89 25.40 -5.67
N GLU A 251 -2.08 25.11 -6.96
CA GLU A 251 -3.33 24.56 -7.48
C GLU A 251 -3.62 23.18 -6.90
N ARG A 252 -2.62 22.30 -6.85
CA ARG A 252 -2.74 20.99 -6.19
C ARG A 252 -3.17 21.14 -4.74
N ASP A 253 -2.50 22.00 -3.99
CA ASP A 253 -2.76 22.17 -2.56
C ASP A 253 -4.16 22.76 -2.33
N ASP A 254 -4.60 23.69 -3.18
CA ASP A 254 -5.97 24.21 -3.17
C ASP A 254 -7.00 23.12 -3.45
N ASP A 255 -6.81 22.30 -4.49
CA ASP A 255 -7.70 21.18 -4.79
C ASP A 255 -7.71 20.15 -3.65
N LEU A 256 -6.56 19.79 -3.09
CA LEU A 256 -6.51 18.84 -1.97
C LEU A 256 -7.32 19.32 -0.77
N LEU A 257 -7.38 20.62 -0.52
CA LEU A 257 -8.12 21.20 0.59
C LEU A 257 -9.60 21.41 0.27
N ASN A 258 -9.91 21.84 -0.95
CA ASN A 258 -11.22 22.39 -1.32
C ASN A 258 -12.02 21.49 -2.27
N TRP A 259 -11.44 20.40 -2.77
CA TRP A 259 -12.15 19.46 -3.65
C TRP A 259 -13.36 18.90 -2.92
N LYS A 260 -14.53 19.08 -3.52
CA LYS A 260 -15.76 18.45 -3.05
C LYS A 260 -15.85 17.07 -3.68
N PHE A 261 -15.78 16.04 -2.86
CA PHE A 261 -15.95 14.66 -3.32
C PHE A 261 -17.26 14.52 -4.09
N LYS A 262 -17.16 14.01 -5.32
CA LYS A 262 -18.30 13.73 -6.21
C LYS A 262 -18.41 12.24 -6.57
N GLY A 263 -17.57 11.42 -5.94
CA GLY A 263 -17.48 9.99 -6.22
C GLY A 263 -18.50 9.15 -5.48
N GLU A 264 -18.30 7.85 -5.57
CA GLU A 264 -19.07 6.84 -4.85
C GLU A 264 -18.14 5.97 -3.98
N PHE A 265 -18.72 5.36 -2.95
CA PHE A 265 -18.08 4.36 -2.11
C PHE A 265 -18.52 2.99 -2.62
N ILE A 266 -17.59 2.21 -3.17
CA ILE A 266 -17.87 0.86 -3.66
C ILE A 266 -17.37 -0.14 -2.62
N GLU A 267 -18.29 -0.94 -2.09
CA GLU A 267 -17.99 -1.92 -1.06
C GLU A 267 -17.74 -3.30 -1.66
N TYR A 268 -16.65 -3.91 -1.23
CA TYR A 268 -16.29 -5.30 -1.52
C TYR A 268 -16.29 -6.05 -0.20
N PRO A 269 -17.20 -7.02 -0.01
CA PRO A 269 -17.23 -7.82 1.21
C PRO A 269 -15.96 -8.64 1.35
N ALA A 270 -15.63 -9.03 2.59
CA ALA A 270 -14.59 -10.04 2.82
C ALA A 270 -15.04 -11.38 2.21
N GLY A 271 -14.13 -12.06 1.50
CA GLY A 271 -14.34 -13.36 0.84
C GLY A 271 -13.70 -13.43 -0.55
N ARG A 272 -13.28 -14.63 -0.98
CA ARG A 272 -12.71 -14.89 -2.31
C ARG A 272 -13.69 -14.72 -3.48
N ASP A 273 -14.98 -14.71 -3.17
CA ASP A 273 -16.05 -14.73 -4.17
C ASP A 273 -16.64 -13.33 -4.37
N GLY A 274 -15.77 -12.36 -4.60
CA GLY A 274 -16.13 -11.06 -5.16
C GLY A 274 -16.61 -11.17 -6.62
N GLU A 275 -17.42 -12.18 -6.95
CA GLU A 275 -18.35 -12.04 -8.07
C GLU A 275 -19.28 -10.90 -7.67
N THR A 276 -18.96 -9.72 -8.21
CA THR A 276 -19.90 -8.63 -8.34
C THR A 276 -21.18 -9.21 -8.92
N LYS A 277 -22.20 -9.40 -8.08
CA LYS A 277 -23.57 -9.42 -8.55
C LYS A 277 -23.77 -8.04 -9.18
N SER A 278 -23.56 -7.95 -10.49
CA SER A 278 -24.01 -6.81 -11.26
C SER A 278 -25.50 -6.71 -10.98
N SER A 279 -25.91 -5.61 -10.36
CA SER A 279 -27.30 -5.24 -10.23
C SER A 279 -27.85 -5.00 -11.63
N THR A 280 -28.29 -6.08 -12.27
CA THR A 280 -29.21 -6.01 -13.40
C THR A 280 -30.61 -5.84 -12.81
N GLY A 281 -31.13 -4.62 -12.96
CA GLY A 281 -32.46 -4.18 -12.55
C GLY A 281 -32.35 -2.72 -12.09
N MET A 282 -33.03 -1.73 -12.65
CA MET A 282 -34.23 -1.63 -13.50
C MET A 282 -33.98 -0.40 -14.41
N SER A 283 -34.51 -0.24 -15.62
CA SER A 283 -35.85 -0.50 -16.16
C SER A 283 -35.79 -0.63 -17.69
#